data_AF-A0A0F2NXN7-F1
#
_entry.id   AF-A0A0F2NXN7-F1
#
_cell.length_a   1.000
_cell.length_b   1.000
_cell.length_c   1.000
_cell.angle_alpha   90.00
_cell.angle_beta   90.00
_cell.angle_gamma   90.00
#
_symmetry.space_group_name_H-M   'P 1'
#
loop_
_entity.id
_entity.type
_entity.pdbx_description
1 polymer ?
#
loop_
_entity_poly.entity_id
_entity_poly.type
_entity_poly.pdbx_seq_one_letter_code
_entity_poly.pdbx_strand_id
1 'polypeptide(L)'
;MTLEDFKRDFCFKVEILNQGNINFIITTVAIRRQNNQVVDKVKTTIDIQETTNWIVDSNSMASITSWNWDKLLDETKRAHLDYFAQRAPIDDWYPLNKIENPDISNLYC
;
A
#
# COMPACT_ATOMS: atom_id res chain seq x y z
N MET A 1 -14.74 -0.57 -16.14
CA MET A 1 -13.49 -0.14 -16.84
C MET A 1 -12.54 -1.31 -16.81
N THR A 2 -11.79 -1.62 -17.87
CA THR A 2 -10.86 -2.77 -17.81
C THR A 2 -9.58 -2.42 -17.04
N LEU A 3 -8.88 -3.43 -16.52
CA LEU A 3 -7.57 -3.23 -15.87
C LEU A 3 -6.52 -2.67 -16.83
N GLU A 4 -6.58 -3.05 -18.11
CA GLU A 4 -5.71 -2.53 -19.17
C GLU A 4 -5.94 -1.03 -19.41
N ASP A 5 -7.21 -0.60 -19.49
CA ASP A 5 -7.56 0.82 -19.60
C ASP A 5 -7.04 1.61 -18.40
N PHE A 6 -7.23 1.06 -17.20
CA PHE A 6 -6.69 1.68 -15.98
C PHE A 6 -5.17 1.82 -16.06
N LYS A 7 -4.43 0.77 -16.43
CA LYS A 7 -2.96 0.80 -16.51
C LYS A 7 -2.43 1.77 -17.57
N ARG A 8 -3.16 1.96 -18.66
CA ARG A 8 -2.82 2.93 -19.72
C ARG A 8 -2.91 4.36 -19.20
N ASP A 9 -3.95 4.67 -18.45
CA ASP A 9 -4.29 6.05 -18.10
C ASP A 9 -3.81 6.43 -16.68
N PHE A 10 -3.59 5.44 -15.81
CA PHE A 10 -3.27 5.60 -14.40
C PHE A 10 -2.18 4.64 -13.91
N CYS A 11 -1.56 4.99 -12.79
CA CYS A 11 -0.71 4.12 -11.99
C CYS A 11 -0.82 4.47 -10.52
N PHE A 12 -0.43 3.55 -9.65
CA PHE A 12 -0.35 3.82 -8.22
C PHE A 12 1.07 4.11 -7.78
N LYS A 13 1.24 4.94 -6.76
CA LYS A 13 2.51 5.12 -6.07
C LYS A 13 2.31 4.88 -4.58
N VAL A 14 3.28 4.20 -3.95
CA VAL A 14 3.25 3.94 -2.51
C VAL A 14 4.27 4.80 -1.79
N GLU A 15 3.82 5.49 -0.77
CA GLU A 15 4.64 6.33 0.10
C GLU A 15 4.57 5.76 1.51
N ILE A 16 5.73 5.40 2.06
CA ILE A 16 5.86 4.82 3.39
C ILE A 16 6.59 5.82 4.25
N LEU A 17 6.00 6.15 5.40
CA LEU A 17 6.58 7.07 6.36
C LEU A 17 6.59 6.43 7.74
N ASN A 18 7.77 6.34 8.35
CA ASN A 18 7.92 5.98 9.76
C ASN A 18 8.06 7.27 10.57
N GLN A 19 7.10 7.53 11.46
CA GLN A 19 7.15 8.67 12.38
C GLN A 19 7.42 8.19 13.79
N GLY A 20 8.63 8.51 14.29
CA GLY A 20 8.97 8.40 15.70
C GLY A 20 9.00 6.97 16.26
N ASN A 21 9.21 5.94 15.43
CA ASN A 21 9.22 4.52 15.82
C ASN A 21 7.91 3.98 16.41
N ILE A 22 6.84 4.79 16.41
CA ILE A 22 5.53 4.42 16.97
C ILE A 22 4.44 4.42 15.90
N ASN A 23 4.58 5.20 14.83
CA ASN A 23 3.55 5.30 13.80
C ASN A 23 4.13 4.92 12.43
N PHE A 24 3.51 3.93 11.82
CA PHE A 24 3.82 3.52 10.45
C PHE A 24 2.69 3.93 9.52
N ILE A 25 2.99 4.84 8.60
CA ILE A 25 2.01 5.40 7.68
C ILE A 25 2.29 4.84 6.30
N ILE A 26 1.32 4.11 5.75
CA ILE A 26 1.34 3.65 4.37
C ILE A 26 0.30 4.47 3.61
N THR A 27 0.75 5.18 2.59
CA THR A 27 -0.09 5.94 1.68
C THR A 27 0.01 5.31 0.30
N THR A 28 -1.13 5.10 -0.36
CA THR A 28 -1.17 4.78 -1.79
C THR A 28 -1.93 5.89 -2.51
N VAL A 29 -1.31 6.44 -3.55
CA VAL A 29 -1.92 7.48 -4.40
C VAL A 29 -2.18 6.91 -5.78
N ALA A 30 -3.33 7.23 -6.35
CA ALA A 30 -3.63 7.01 -7.76
C ALA A 30 -3.21 8.25 -8.55
N ILE A 31 -2.40 8.05 -9.59
CA ILE A 31 -1.81 9.11 -10.40
C ILE A 31 -2.27 8.93 -11.84
N ARG A 32 -2.79 9.99 -12.45
CA ARG A 32 -3.07 10.03 -13.89
C ARG A 32 -1.75 10.22 -14.65
N ARG A 33 -1.41 9.29 -15.54
CA ARG A 33 -0.12 9.27 -16.26
C ARG A 33 0.06 10.45 -17.20
N GLN A 34 -1.02 10.95 -17.80
CA GLN A 34 -0.97 12.02 -18.79
C GLN A 34 -0.38 13.33 -18.25
N ASN A 35 -0.62 13.64 -16.97
CA ASN A 35 -0.25 14.91 -16.35
C ASN A 35 0.37 14.77 -14.95
N ASN A 36 0.68 13.53 -14.53
CA ASN A 36 1.17 13.19 -13.19
C ASN A 36 0.32 13.76 -12.04
N GLN A 37 -0.98 13.99 -12.28
CA GLN A 37 -1.88 14.52 -11.26
C GLN A 37 -2.36 13.38 -10.35
N VAL A 38 -2.31 13.61 -9.04
CA VAL A 38 -2.94 12.72 -8.06
C VAL A 38 -4.45 12.87 -8.15
N VAL A 39 -5.15 11.77 -8.42
CA VAL A 39 -6.61 11.75 -8.57
C VAL A 39 -7.32 11.19 -7.35
N ASP A 40 -6.66 10.30 -6.59
CA ASP A 40 -7.21 9.75 -5.36
C ASP A 40 -6.06 9.28 -4.43
N LYS A 41 -6.36 9.13 -3.13
CA LYS A 41 -5.39 8.74 -2.11
C LYS A 41 -6.06 7.95 -0.99
N VAL A 42 -5.42 6.85 -0.61
CA VAL A 42 -5.75 6.08 0.59
C VAL A 42 -4.57 6.11 1.53
N LYS A 43 -4.85 6.30 2.82
CA LYS A 43 -3.86 6.31 3.89
C LYS A 43 -4.29 5.34 4.98
N THR A 44 -3.38 4.45 5.33
CA THR A 44 -3.46 3.62 6.53
C THR A 44 -2.39 4.11 7.50
N THR A 45 -2.78 4.32 8.75
CA THR A 45 -1.86 4.56 9.87
C THR A 45 -1.89 3.32 10.75
N ILE A 46 -0.73 2.78 11.07
CA ILE A 46 -0.54 1.67 11.97
C ILE A 46 0.17 2.23 13.20
N ASP A 47 -0.58 2.33 14.29
CA ASP A 47 -0.06 2.80 15.57
C ASP A 47 0.50 1.60 16.35
N ILE A 48 1.81 1.58 16.54
CA ILE A 48 2.56 0.61 17.32
C ILE A 48 2.66 1.17 18.74
N GLN A 49 1.57 1.14 19.50
CA GLN A 49 1.58 1.54 20.91
C GLN A 49 2.14 0.41 21.78
N GLU A 50 3.12 0.75 22.61
CA GLU A 50 3.72 -0.07 23.68
C GLU A 50 4.24 -1.46 23.30
N THR A 51 5.32 -1.50 22.55
CA THR A 51 6.29 -2.60 22.65
C THR A 51 7.23 -2.32 23.83
N THR A 52 6.89 -2.89 24.99
CA THR A 52 7.66 -2.98 26.24
C THR A 52 9.17 -2.70 26.14
N ASN A 53 9.66 -1.46 26.32
CA ASN A 53 11.07 -1.09 26.61
C ASN A 53 12.24 -1.68 25.76
N TRP A 54 12.01 -2.55 24.78
CA TRP A 54 13.06 -3.25 24.03
C TRP A 54 13.40 -2.58 22.68
N ILE A 55 12.64 -1.55 22.26
CA ILE A 55 12.79 -0.86 20.95
C ILE A 55 13.79 0.31 20.97
N VAL A 56 14.55 0.52 22.05
CA VAL A 56 15.30 1.77 22.19
C VAL A 56 16.54 1.87 21.27
N ASP A 57 17.13 0.76 20.80
CA ASP A 57 18.47 0.80 20.18
C ASP A 57 18.60 0.12 18.80
N SER A 58 17.69 0.38 17.84
CA SER A 58 18.02 0.06 16.45
C SER A 58 17.69 1.18 15.48
N ASN A 59 18.74 1.90 15.04
CA ASN A 59 18.75 2.75 13.84
C ASN A 59 18.71 1.91 12.54
N SER A 60 18.28 0.66 12.62
CA SER A 60 18.09 -0.25 11.50
C SER A 60 16.85 -1.09 11.78
N MET A 61 15.90 -1.03 10.86
CA MET A 61 14.53 -1.58 10.84
C MET A 61 14.43 -3.13 10.96
N ALA A 62 15.48 -3.81 11.41
CA ALA A 62 15.63 -5.26 11.36
C ALA A 62 15.41 -5.99 12.69
N SER A 63 15.11 -5.30 13.80
CA SER A 63 15.16 -5.99 15.08
C SER A 63 14.08 -5.51 16.05
N ILE A 64 13.08 -6.37 16.26
CA ILE A 64 12.81 -7.10 17.52
C ILE A 64 11.29 -7.49 17.64
N THR A 65 10.39 -7.05 16.74
CA THR A 65 9.07 -7.71 16.57
C THR A 65 9.14 -8.82 15.52
N SER A 66 8.53 -9.98 15.77
CA SER A 66 8.35 -11.09 14.81
C SER A 66 7.37 -10.77 13.66
N TRP A 67 7.07 -9.49 13.45
CA TRP A 67 6.12 -9.06 12.44
C TRP A 67 6.75 -9.22 11.06
N ASN A 68 6.07 -9.97 10.20
CA ASN A 68 6.45 -10.04 8.79
C ASN A 68 6.00 -8.75 8.12
N TRP A 69 6.87 -7.74 8.15
CA TRP A 69 6.63 -6.40 7.61
C TRP A 69 6.34 -6.42 6.11
N ASP A 70 7.01 -7.30 5.37
CA ASP A 70 6.77 -7.47 3.93
C ASP A 70 5.34 -7.97 3.69
N LYS A 71 4.87 -8.91 4.50
CA LYS A 71 3.48 -9.38 4.46
C LYS A 71 2.51 -8.27 4.83
N LEU A 72 2.75 -7.54 5.92
CA LEU A 72 1.88 -6.41 6.32
C LEU A 72 1.78 -5.36 5.21
N LEU A 73 2.89 -5.04 4.58
CA LEU A 73 2.95 -4.08 3.48
C LEU A 73 2.21 -4.60 2.25
N ASP A 74 2.38 -5.88 1.86
CA ASP A 74 1.65 -6.51 0.76
C ASP A 74 0.13 -6.52 1.00
N GLU A 75 -0.32 -6.95 2.18
CA GLU A 75 -1.75 -6.94 2.53
C GLU A 75 -2.32 -5.52 2.51
N THR A 76 -1.58 -4.54 3.06
CA THR A 76 -2.04 -3.15 3.09
C THR A 76 -2.15 -2.58 1.67
N LYS A 77 -1.14 -2.84 0.82
CA LYS A 77 -1.17 -2.45 -0.59
C LYS A 77 -2.39 -3.05 -1.30
N ARG A 78 -2.67 -4.34 -1.12
CA ARG A 78 -3.83 -5.01 -1.71
C ARG A 78 -5.15 -4.43 -1.22
N ALA A 79 -5.27 -4.16 0.08
CA ALA A 79 -6.46 -3.52 0.65
C ALA A 79 -6.69 -2.11 0.07
N HIS A 80 -5.62 -1.33 -0.11
CA HIS A 80 -5.73 -0.01 -0.76
C HIS A 80 -6.16 -0.14 -2.22
N LEU A 81 -5.56 -1.08 -2.96
CA LEU A 81 -5.94 -1.34 -4.37
C LEU A 81 -7.40 -1.78 -4.49
N ASP A 82 -7.88 -2.62 -3.57
CA ASP A 82 -9.27 -3.09 -3.56
C ASP A 82 -10.24 -1.94 -3.30
N TYR A 83 -9.89 -1.05 -2.37
CA TYR A 83 -10.64 0.17 -2.13
C TYR A 83 -10.73 1.06 -3.39
N PHE A 84 -9.63 1.18 -4.15
CA PHE A 84 -9.66 1.90 -5.43
C PHE A 84 -10.50 1.18 -6.48
N ALA A 85 -10.40 -0.14 -6.59
CA ALA A 85 -11.19 -0.96 -7.52
C ALA A 85 -12.70 -0.84 -7.25
N GLN A 86 -13.11 -0.69 -5.99
CA GLN A 86 -14.51 -0.46 -5.63
C GLN A 86 -15.00 0.95 -6.00
N ARG A 87 -14.12 1.97 -5.97
CA ARG A 87 -14.48 3.38 -6.26
C ARG A 87 -14.43 3.71 -7.75
N ALA A 88 -13.37 3.27 -8.41
CA ALA A 88 -13.26 3.28 -9.85
C ALA A 88 -13.55 1.83 -10.28
N PRO A 89 -14.81 1.46 -10.55
CA PRO A 89 -15.20 0.08 -10.83
C PRO A 89 -14.38 -0.47 -12.00
N ILE A 90 -13.32 -1.19 -11.64
CA ILE A 90 -12.49 -1.96 -12.55
C ILE A 90 -13.12 -3.33 -12.62
N ASP A 91 -13.50 -3.73 -13.83
CA ASP A 91 -14.30 -4.92 -14.06
C ASP A 91 -13.47 -6.16 -13.70
N ASP A 92 -14.08 -7.06 -12.92
CA ASP A 92 -13.52 -8.36 -12.51
C ASP A 92 -12.14 -8.30 -11.85
N TRP A 93 -11.81 -7.19 -11.18
CA TRP A 93 -10.52 -7.03 -10.53
C TRP A 93 -10.63 -6.91 -9.01
N TYR A 94 -10.17 -7.96 -8.33
CA TYR A 94 -10.23 -8.12 -6.87
C TYR A 94 -8.81 -8.35 -6.31
N PRO A 95 -8.02 -7.29 -6.06
CA PRO A 95 -6.60 -7.41 -5.69
C PRO A 95 -6.34 -8.06 -4.32
N LEU A 96 -7.35 -8.17 -3.45
CA LEU A 96 -7.29 -8.99 -2.24
C LEU A 96 -7.29 -10.51 -2.54
N ASN A 97 -7.86 -10.94 -3.68
CA ASN A 97 -7.82 -12.34 -4.09
C ASN A 97 -6.43 -12.67 -4.68
N LYS A 98 -5.53 -13.17 -3.83
CA LYS A 98 -4.16 -13.51 -4.23
C LYS A 98 -4.05 -14.69 -5.20
N ILE A 99 -5.09 -15.51 -5.33
CA ILE A 99 -5.11 -16.64 -6.26
C ILE A 99 -5.27 -16.12 -7.69
N GLU A 100 -6.22 -15.20 -7.89
CA GLU A 100 -6.52 -14.60 -9.20
C GLU A 100 -5.60 -13.42 -9.53
N ASN A 101 -5.15 -12.69 -8.50
CA ASN A 101 -4.29 -11.50 -8.63
C ASN A 101 -2.99 -11.68 -7.84
N PRO A 102 -2.13 -12.66 -8.20
CA PRO A 102 -0.92 -12.95 -7.43
C PRO A 102 0.09 -11.79 -7.49
N ASP A 103 0.17 -11.10 -8.62
CA ASP A 103 1.10 -9.99 -8.84
C ASP A 103 0.36 -8.66 -9.03
N ILE A 104 0.62 -7.73 -8.12
CA ILE A 104 0.12 -6.36 -8.15
C ILE A 104 1.23 -5.33 -8.49
N SER A 105 2.47 -5.78 -8.69
CA SER A 105 3.63 -4.91 -8.91
C SER A 105 3.50 -4.07 -10.18
N ASN A 106 2.88 -4.64 -11.22
CA ASN A 106 2.67 -4.00 -12.52
C ASN A 106 1.67 -2.81 -12.51
N LEU A 107 1.04 -2.55 -11.37
CA LEU A 107 0.13 -1.42 -11.18
C LEU A 107 0.84 -0.19 -10.62
N TYR A 108 2.07 -0.37 -10.14
CA TYR A 108 2.82 0.69 -9.50
C TYR A 108 3.76 1.39 -10.48
N CYS A 109 3.87 2.70 -10.25
CA CYS A 109 4.93 3.59 -10.68
C CYS A 109 5.57 4.18 -9.40
#